data_AF-A0A3B9SQK4-F1
#
_entry.id   AF-A0A3B9SQK4-F1
#
_cell.length_a   1.000
_cell.length_b   1.000
_cell.length_c   1.000
_cell.angle_alpha   90.00
_cell.angle_beta   90.00
_cell.angle_gamma   90.00
#
_symmetry.space_group_name_H-M   'P 1'
#
loop_
_entity.id
_entity.type
_entity.pdbx_description
1 polymer ?
#
loop_
_entity_poly.entity_id
_entity_poly.type
_entity_poly.pdbx_seq_one_letter_code
_entity_poly.pdbx_strand_id
1 'polypeptide(L)'
;MSLAGLPEVRPVIYIISDSIGETAELVARAAASQFNHGNVDIRRVPYVTHPEEIPEIIEEARGFSSIIVFTLVLPELRETLLREA
;
A
#
# COMPACT_ATOMS: atom_id res chain seq x y z
N MET A 1 16.43 9.37 -29.68
CA MET A 1 15.16 8.68 -29.96
C MET A 1 14.42 8.62 -28.63
N SER A 2 13.50 9.56 -28.42
CA SER A 2 12.83 9.79 -27.13
C SER A 2 11.70 8.77 -26.95
N LEU A 3 11.74 8.00 -25.86
CA LEU A 3 10.61 7.20 -25.37
C LEU A 3 9.59 8.10 -24.65
N ALA A 4 9.24 9.24 -25.24
CA ALA A 4 8.16 10.09 -24.75
C ALA A 4 6.84 9.51 -25.26
N GLY A 5 6.10 8.80 -24.42
CA GLY A 5 4.76 8.36 -24.79
C GLY A 5 4.10 7.31 -23.91
N LEU A 6 4.82 6.63 -23.03
CA LEU A 6 4.17 5.81 -22.01
C LEU A 6 3.93 6.68 -20.77
N PRO A 7 2.71 6.70 -20.20
CA PRO A 7 2.51 7.34 -18.91
C PRO A 7 3.50 6.73 -17.92
N GLU A 8 4.22 7.56 -17.19
CA GLU A 8 5.11 7.11 -16.14
C GLU A 8 4.23 6.54 -15.02
N VAL A 9 3.89 5.25 -15.12
CA VAL A 9 3.11 4.56 -14.11
C VAL A 9 4.00 4.45 -12.87
N ARG A 10 3.78 5.36 -11.91
CA ARG A 10 4.39 5.24 -10.58
C ARG A 10 3.61 4.19 -9.80
N PRO A 11 4.24 3.07 -9.41
CA PRO A 11 3.59 2.11 -8.56
C PRO A 11 3.26 2.74 -7.21
N VAL A 12 2.14 2.31 -6.62
CA VAL A 12 1.71 2.81 -5.31
C VAL A 12 1.89 1.72 -4.26
N ILE A 13 2.50 2.06 -3.13
CA ILE A 13 2.56 1.20 -1.95
C ILE A 13 1.53 1.70 -0.96
N TYR A 14 0.48 0.92 -0.73
CA TYR A 14 -0.48 1.17 0.33
C TYR A 14 0.05 0.58 1.64
N ILE A 15 0.16 1.42 2.66
CA ILE A 15 0.53 1.05 4.01
C ILE A 15 -0.73 1.04 4.87
N ILE A 16 -1.22 -0.14 5.26
CA ILE A 16 -2.44 -0.30 6.05
C ILE A 16 -2.07 -0.68 7.50
N SER A 17 -2.56 0.07 8.49
CA SER A 17 -2.20 -0.14 9.89
C SER A 17 -3.38 0.09 10.83
N ASP A 18 -3.51 -0.76 11.85
CA ASP A 18 -4.40 -0.55 13.00
C ASP A 18 -3.84 0.49 14.01
N SER A 19 -2.68 1.06 13.70
CA SER A 19 -2.03 2.15 14.42
C SER A 19 -1.54 3.21 13.42
N ILE A 20 -0.33 3.75 13.62
CA ILE A 20 0.21 4.86 12.82
C ILE A 20 0.73 4.39 11.45
N GLY A 21 1.33 3.21 11.35
CA GLY A 21 1.90 2.66 10.12
C GLY A 21 3.35 3.04 9.78
N GLU A 22 4.07 3.72 10.68
CA GLU A 22 5.46 4.16 10.43
C GLU A 22 6.44 3.01 10.20
N THR A 23 6.30 1.90 10.92
CA THR A 23 7.19 0.75 10.77
C THR A 23 7.11 0.16 9.36
N ALA A 24 5.91 -0.07 8.86
CA ALA A 24 5.69 -0.57 7.51
C ALA A 24 6.16 0.43 6.43
N GLU A 25 5.91 1.72 6.64
CA GLU A 25 6.40 2.77 5.75
C GLU A 25 7.94 2.78 5.65
N LEU A 26 8.64 2.72 6.79
CA LEU A 26 10.12 2.71 6.81
C LEU A 26 10.67 1.48 6.07
N VAL A 27 10.09 0.30 6.29
CA VAL A 27 10.48 -0.92 5.58
C VAL A 27 10.20 -0.79 4.08
N ALA A 28 9.03 -0.28 3.70
CA ALA A 28 8.67 -0.07 2.29
C ALA A 28 9.62 0.93 1.61
N ARG A 29 9.96 2.04 2.28
CA ARG A 29 10.94 3.03 1.77
C ARG A 29 12.33 2.42 1.63
N ALA A 30 12.78 1.64 2.61
CA ALA A 30 14.06 0.96 2.55
C ALA A 30 14.11 -0.02 1.37
N ALA A 31 13.08 -0.83 1.18
CA ALA A 31 12.96 -1.73 0.03
C ALA A 31 12.92 -0.93 -1.30
N ALA A 32 12.06 0.08 -1.40
CA ALA A 32 11.96 0.93 -2.58
C ALA A 32 13.26 1.68 -2.90
N SER A 33 14.12 1.97 -1.93
CA SER A 33 15.44 2.56 -2.22
C SER A 33 16.35 1.60 -3.01
N GLN A 34 16.09 0.29 -2.94
CA GLN A 34 16.85 -0.74 -3.65
C GLN A 34 16.27 -1.05 -5.05
N PHE A 35 15.03 -0.64 -5.34
CA PHE A 35 14.30 -1.01 -6.56
C PHE A 35 13.64 0.20 -7.22
N ASN A 36 13.49 0.20 -8.55
CA ASN A 36 12.83 1.28 -9.29
C ASN A 36 13.38 2.71 -9.03
N HIS A 37 14.64 2.82 -8.59
CA HIS A 37 15.26 4.08 -8.17
C HIS A 37 14.43 4.90 -7.16
N GLY A 38 13.60 4.23 -6.33
CA GLY A 38 12.71 4.90 -5.38
C GLY A 38 11.52 5.63 -6.00
N ASN A 39 11.24 5.43 -7.29
CA ASN A 39 10.12 6.07 -8.00
C ASN A 39 8.79 5.37 -7.70
N VAL A 40 8.39 5.38 -6.43
CA VAL A 40 7.12 4.82 -5.93
C VAL A 40 6.35 5.88 -5.15
N ASP A 41 5.04 5.86 -5.26
CA ASP A 41 4.15 6.61 -4.37
C ASP A 41 3.87 5.78 -3.12
N ILE A 42 3.83 6.39 -1.94
CA ILE A 42 3.51 5.69 -0.69
C ILE A 42 2.30 6.36 -0.07
N ARG A 43 1.23 5.59 0.11
CA ARG A 43 -0.03 6.05 0.70
C ARG A 43 -0.27 5.31 1.99
N ARG A 44 -0.42 6.05 3.09
CA ARG A 44 -0.71 5.50 4.41
C ARG A 44 -2.19 5.59 4.72
N VAL A 45 -2.72 4.48 5.21
CA VAL A 45 -4.06 4.35 5.79
C VAL A 45 -3.88 3.93 7.25
N PRO A 46 -3.69 4.91 8.15
CA PRO A 46 -3.53 4.65 9.57
C PRO A 46 -4.89 4.42 10.25
N TYR A 47 -4.87 3.86 11.46
CA TYR A 47 -6.02 3.68 12.33
C TYR A 47 -7.18 2.88 11.71
N VAL A 48 -6.89 1.89 10.89
CA VAL A 48 -7.89 0.92 10.41
C VAL A 48 -8.26 0.02 11.57
N THR A 49 -9.43 0.26 12.18
CA THR A 49 -9.87 -0.47 13.37
C THR A 49 -11.09 -1.34 13.12
N HIS A 50 -11.73 -1.19 11.95
CA HIS A 50 -12.95 -1.89 11.60
C HIS A 50 -12.81 -2.67 10.28
N PRO A 51 -13.19 -3.97 10.24
CA PRO A 51 -13.10 -4.78 9.02
C PRO A 51 -13.84 -4.20 7.81
N GLU A 52 -14.95 -3.48 8.04
CA GLU A 52 -15.76 -2.84 7.02
C GLU A 52 -15.05 -1.70 6.26
N GLU A 53 -13.96 -1.16 6.79
CA GLU A 53 -13.14 -0.13 6.10
C GLU A 53 -12.28 -0.75 4.98
N ILE A 54 -11.92 -2.04 5.12
CA ILE A 54 -10.96 -2.71 4.25
C ILE A 54 -11.43 -2.81 2.79
N PRO A 55 -12.68 -3.21 2.48
CA PRO A 55 -13.14 -3.31 1.09
C PRO A 55 -12.98 -2.00 0.30
N GLU A 56 -13.26 -0.85 0.92
CA GLU A 56 -13.11 0.45 0.27
C GLU A 56 -11.64 0.79 0.00
N ILE A 57 -10.75 0.49 0.95
CA ILE A 57 -9.30 0.67 0.80
C ILE A 57 -8.76 -0.20 -0.34
N ILE A 58 -9.19 -1.46 -0.43
CA ILE A 58 -8.79 -2.39 -1.50
C ILE A 58 -9.30 -1.91 -2.85
N GLU A 59 -10.55 -1.46 -2.93
CA GLU A 59 -11.12 -0.98 -4.18
C GLU A 59 -10.40 0.28 -4.69
N GLU A 60 -10.01 1.19 -3.80
CA GLU A 60 -9.14 2.32 -4.15
C GLU A 60 -7.79 1.83 -4.68
N ALA A 61 -7.14 0.89 -3.98
CA ALA A 61 -5.84 0.37 -4.35
C ALA A 61 -5.84 -0.35 -5.71
N ARG A 62 -6.94 -1.02 -6.10
CA ARG A 62 -7.14 -1.66 -7.41
C ARG A 62 -7.13 -0.66 -8.57
N GLY A 63 -7.43 0.61 -8.32
CA GLY A 63 -7.33 1.69 -9.31
C GLY A 63 -5.89 2.02 -9.72
N PHE A 64 -4.88 1.47 -9.05
CA PHE A 64 -3.47 1.76 -9.28
C PHE A 64 -2.66 0.47 -9.52
N SER A 65 -1.50 0.59 -10.18
CA SER A 65 -0.48 -0.47 -10.14
C SER A 65 0.13 -0.50 -8.74
N SER A 66 -0.47 -1.26 -7.83
CA SER A 66 -0.19 -1.14 -6.41
C SER A 66 0.24 -2.45 -5.74
N ILE A 67 0.86 -2.31 -4.58
CA ILE A 67 1.06 -3.38 -3.61
C ILE A 67 0.55 -2.90 -2.24
N ILE A 68 0.15 -3.85 -1.40
CA ILE A 68 -0.28 -3.57 -0.02
C ILE A 68 0.77 -4.12 0.94
N VAL A 69 1.20 -3.29 1.88
CA VAL A 69 2.03 -3.65 3.03
C VAL A 69 1.22 -3.29 4.27
N PHE A 70 1.11 -4.21 5.22
CA PHE A 70 0.27 -3.99 6.39
C PHE A 70 0.91 -4.43 7.69
N THR A 71 0.52 -3.77 8.77
CA THR A 71 0.72 -4.22 10.15
C THR A 71 -0.64 -4.22 10.82
N LEU A 72 -1.24 -5.40 10.96
CA LEU A 72 -2.57 -5.58 11.56
C LEU A 72 -2.47 -6.64 12.66
N VAL A 73 -2.58 -6.20 13.92
CA VAL A 73 -2.51 -7.11 15.08
C VAL A 73 -3.82 -7.87 15.22
N LEU A 74 -4.95 -7.19 15.04
CA LEU A 74 -6.29 -7.78 15.14
C LEU A 74 -6.50 -8.84 14.04
N PRO A 75 -6.80 -10.10 14.40
CA PRO A 75 -6.99 -11.18 13.42
C PRO A 75 -8.08 -10.89 12.39
N GLU A 76 -9.21 -10.34 12.82
CA GLU A 76 -10.36 -10.06 11.95
C GLU A 76 -10.01 -9.07 10.82
N LEU A 77 -9.21 -8.05 11.12
CA LEU A 77 -8.71 -7.09 10.11
C LEU A 77 -7.77 -7.80 9.12
N ARG A 78 -6.82 -8.58 9.63
CA ARG A 78 -5.87 -9.32 8.79
C ARG A 78 -6.57 -10.32 7.88
N GLU A 79 -7.52 -11.07 8.41
CA GLU A 79 -8.29 -12.06 7.64
C GLU A 79 -9.18 -11.42 6.58
N THR A 80 -9.76 -10.26 6.89
CA THR A 80 -10.56 -9.51 5.92
C THR A 80 -9.67 -8.94 4.82
N LEU A 81 -8.53 -8.34 5.15
CA LEU A 81 -7.56 -7.86 4.17
C LEU A 81 -7.09 -8.97 3.23
N LEU A 82 -6.70 -10.12 3.77
CA LEU A 82 -6.21 -11.26 2.96
C LEU A 82 -7.29 -11.90 2.07
N ARG A 83 -8.58 -11.69 2.38
CA ARG A 83 -9.70 -12.20 1.60
C ARG A 83 -10.09 -11.25 0.46
N GLU A 84 -9.95 -9.94 0.67
CA GLU A 84 -10.34 -8.91 -0.30
C GLU A 84 -9.23 -8.58 -1.31
N ALA A 85 -7.96 -8.67 -0.89
CA ALA A 85 -6.78 -8.38 -1.71
C ALA A 85 -6.48 -9.49 -2.73
#